data_AF-A0A495L9K7-F1
#
_entry.id   AF-A0A495L9K7-F1
#
_cell.length_a   1.000
_cell.length_b   1.000
_cell.length_c   1.000
_cell.angle_alpha   90.00
_cell.angle_beta   90.00
_cell.angle_gamma   90.00
#
_symmetry.space_group_name_H-M   'P 1'
#
loop_
_entity.id
_entity.type
_entity.pdbx_description
1 polymer ?
#
loop_
_entity_poly.entity_id
_entity_poly.type
_entity_poly.pdbx_seq_one_letter_code
_entity_poly.pdbx_strand_id
1 'polypeptide(L)'
;MPGPEPRPDQDDLPALAAEALAEHPWIAQARVLDGVVRIRPRADALASRPQVGSLVSEYLDHWSELYDWTYEKAEGRHAGDLDLSGWRASDTGEPLPVDHMGEWVDRTVDLVLETRPELVLELGCGTGLLAHRLHGRVGGYVGTDVAPTAVAALTAAGLPGAAFVRAAAHEATAAPVAEALERVAGAGARPDCVLLNSVTQCFPDLGYLRAVLLDAIALVRPGGTVVVGDNRHSGLLAEYGGWVERAADPAASDAEIARRVARRGERDDELLFDPACLAEIAAASPREVRLSVRAKTMDADTELTRYRFDAVLRVEAADPPVVPRTVEWTGGEELERVLAQGPVRVTGIPHALLVSAPGARTPADLRRDLAGSDACVGLDPADPRTLEVHAPASAAFRPVRELLGRPRAHEPFHAFVERRLGEAARAHLRRHRPEARGVRVAVEAAS
;
A
#
# COMPACT_ATOMS: atom_id res chain seq x y z
N MET A 1 28.58 -25.61 52.27
CA MET A 1 28.58 -25.59 50.80
C MET A 1 27.28 -26.22 50.35
N PRO A 2 26.33 -25.46 49.78
CA PRO A 2 25.18 -26.08 49.13
C PRO A 2 25.73 -26.94 47.99
N GLY A 3 25.28 -28.20 47.90
CA GLY A 3 25.64 -29.07 46.78
C GLY A 3 25.13 -28.49 45.45
N PRO A 4 25.75 -28.83 44.31
CA PRO A 4 25.23 -28.39 43.01
C PRO A 4 23.80 -28.87 42.87
N GLU A 5 22.88 -27.96 42.53
CA GLU A 5 21.50 -28.30 42.19
C GLU A 5 21.50 -29.38 41.10
N PRO A 6 20.58 -30.37 41.16
CA PRO A 6 20.49 -31.39 40.14
C PRO A 6 20.22 -30.73 38.79
N ARG A 7 21.04 -31.04 37.78
CA ARG A 7 20.75 -30.60 36.41
C ARG A 7 19.42 -31.24 35.99
N PRO A 8 18.48 -30.48 35.41
CA PRO A 8 17.23 -31.05 34.91
C PRO A 8 17.55 -32.14 33.88
N ASP A 9 16.71 -33.18 33.85
CA ASP A 9 16.83 -34.26 32.87
C ASP A 9 16.67 -33.68 31.45
N GLN A 10 17.38 -34.21 30.47
CA GLN A 10 17.31 -33.68 29.09
C GLN A 10 15.90 -33.80 28.50
N ASP A 11 15.12 -34.76 28.99
CA ASP A 11 13.73 -35.00 28.58
C ASP A 11 12.75 -33.91 29.09
N ASP A 12 13.13 -33.13 30.12
CA ASP A 12 12.28 -32.06 30.69
C ASP A 12 12.52 -30.67 30.07
N LEU A 13 13.61 -30.50 29.32
CA LEU A 13 13.99 -29.20 28.74
C LEU A 13 12.91 -28.57 27.84
N PRO A 14 12.20 -29.32 26.97
CA PRO A 14 11.11 -28.76 26.18
C PRO A 14 9.93 -28.27 27.03
N ALA A 15 9.60 -28.97 28.12
CA ALA A 15 8.52 -28.57 29.03
C ALA A 15 8.89 -27.26 29.76
N LEU A 16 10.11 -27.19 30.30
CA LEU A 16 10.64 -25.97 30.94
C LEU A 16 10.68 -24.78 29.96
N ALA A 17 11.05 -25.02 28.70
CA ALA A 17 11.01 -24.00 27.67
C ALA A 17 9.57 -23.53 27.38
N ALA A 18 8.61 -24.46 27.29
CA ALA A 18 7.22 -24.11 27.04
C ALA A 18 6.63 -23.28 28.19
N GLU A 19 6.91 -23.64 29.45
CA GLU A 19 6.47 -22.88 30.63
C GLU A 19 7.00 -21.44 30.61
N ALA A 20 8.31 -21.27 30.39
CA ALA A 20 8.91 -19.93 30.32
C ALA A 20 8.37 -19.12 29.14
N LEU A 21 8.20 -19.74 27.97
CA LEU A 21 7.66 -19.05 26.79
C LEU A 21 6.20 -18.64 26.97
N ALA A 22 5.40 -19.35 27.76
CA ALA A 22 4.03 -18.96 28.09
C ALA A 22 3.95 -17.64 28.89
N GLU A 23 5.04 -17.21 29.54
CA GLU A 23 5.14 -15.93 30.25
C GLU A 23 5.46 -14.75 29.31
N HIS A 24 5.86 -15.02 28.05
CA HIS A 24 6.20 -13.96 27.11
C HIS A 24 4.96 -13.16 26.69
N PRO A 25 5.01 -11.81 26.69
CA PRO A 25 3.83 -10.97 26.42
C PRO A 25 3.22 -11.14 25.03
N TRP A 26 3.95 -11.71 24.07
CA TRP A 26 3.44 -12.00 22.72
C TRP A 26 2.98 -13.43 22.50
N ILE A 27 3.16 -14.34 23.47
CA ILE A 27 2.85 -15.76 23.32
C ILE A 27 1.56 -16.06 24.07
N ALA A 28 0.52 -16.50 23.34
CA ALA A 28 -0.73 -16.95 23.95
C ALA A 28 -0.62 -18.38 24.48
N GLN A 29 0.21 -19.18 23.82
CA GLN A 29 0.32 -20.59 24.08
C GLN A 29 1.68 -21.09 23.66
N ALA A 30 2.26 -21.95 24.50
CA ALA A 30 3.45 -22.74 24.19
C ALA A 30 3.15 -24.20 24.56
N ARG A 31 3.39 -25.13 23.64
CA ARG A 31 3.12 -26.57 23.83
C ARG A 31 4.25 -27.40 23.26
N VAL A 32 4.55 -28.52 23.90
CA VAL A 32 5.54 -29.48 23.38
C VAL A 32 4.81 -30.48 22.46
N LEU A 33 5.30 -30.62 21.24
CA LEU A 33 4.88 -31.66 20.29
C LEU A 33 6.13 -32.24 19.61
N ASP A 34 6.31 -33.56 19.69
CA ASP A 34 7.46 -34.27 19.10
C ASP A 34 8.84 -33.66 19.45
N GLY A 35 8.98 -33.21 20.71
CA GLY A 35 10.21 -32.57 21.21
C GLY A 35 10.47 -31.15 20.66
N VAL A 36 9.47 -30.53 20.03
CA VAL A 36 9.52 -29.13 19.58
C VAL A 36 8.52 -28.31 20.38
N VAL A 37 8.94 -27.15 20.86
CA VAL A 37 8.02 -26.19 21.48
C VAL A 37 7.33 -25.38 20.39
N ARG A 38 6.04 -25.59 20.24
CA ARG A 38 5.19 -24.83 19.32
C ARG A 38 4.55 -23.67 20.05
N ILE A 39 4.72 -22.47 19.52
CA ILE A 39 4.22 -21.23 20.11
C ILE A 39 3.19 -20.57 19.20
N ARG A 40 2.12 -20.05 19.79
CA ARG A 40 1.08 -19.27 19.09
C ARG A 40 1.14 -17.82 19.55
N PRO A 41 1.16 -16.83 18.61
CA PRO A 41 1.09 -15.42 18.97
C PRO A 41 -0.23 -15.08 19.68
N ARG A 42 -0.21 -14.08 20.57
CA ARG A 42 -1.44 -13.52 21.13
C ARG A 42 -2.17 -12.66 20.11
N ALA A 43 -3.50 -12.75 20.11
CA ALA A 43 -4.34 -11.97 19.22
C ALA A 43 -4.24 -10.45 19.47
N ASP A 44 -4.08 -10.02 20.73
CA ASP A 44 -3.89 -8.62 21.10
C ASP A 44 -2.56 -8.04 20.57
N ALA A 45 -1.50 -8.85 20.48
CA ALA A 45 -0.23 -8.46 19.89
C ALA A 45 -0.31 -8.29 18.36
N LEU A 46 -1.23 -9.00 17.69
CA LEU A 46 -1.45 -8.95 16.24
C LEU A 46 -2.55 -7.97 15.81
N ALA A 47 -3.29 -7.39 16.76
CA ALA A 47 -4.50 -6.63 16.43
C ALA A 47 -4.17 -5.29 15.78
N SER A 48 -4.90 -4.91 14.73
CA SER A 48 -4.87 -3.55 14.18
C SER A 48 -5.88 -2.61 14.89
N ARG A 49 -6.85 -3.18 15.62
CA ARG A 49 -7.93 -2.47 16.34
C ARG A 49 -8.36 -3.23 17.61
N PRO A 50 -8.94 -2.54 18.62
CA PRO A 50 -9.13 -1.08 18.70
C PRO A 50 -7.82 -0.31 18.93
N GLN A 51 -6.78 -1.01 19.40
CA GLN A 51 -5.42 -0.51 19.53
C GLN A 51 -4.50 -1.37 18.67
N VAL A 52 -3.46 -0.76 18.13
CA VAL A 52 -2.39 -1.47 17.42
C VAL A 52 -1.61 -2.33 18.42
N GLY A 53 -1.55 -3.62 18.12
CA GLY A 53 -0.84 -4.63 18.91
C GLY A 53 0.67 -4.47 18.77
N SER A 54 1.40 -4.94 19.78
CA SER A 54 2.84 -4.74 19.87
C SER A 54 3.66 -5.38 18.74
N LEU A 55 3.21 -6.48 18.13
CA LEU A 55 3.90 -7.05 16.96
C LEU A 55 3.62 -6.23 15.70
N VAL A 56 2.42 -5.65 15.57
CA VAL A 56 2.11 -4.71 14.50
C VAL A 56 2.94 -3.44 14.66
N SER A 57 3.04 -2.89 15.88
CA SER A 57 3.92 -1.75 16.16
C SER A 57 5.36 -2.06 15.79
N GLU A 58 5.88 -3.23 16.16
CA GLU A 58 7.25 -3.62 15.81
C GLU A 58 7.47 -3.77 14.29
N TYR A 59 6.47 -4.25 13.56
CA TYR A 59 6.50 -4.28 12.10
C TYR A 59 6.56 -2.87 11.50
N LEU A 60 5.75 -1.94 12.02
CA LEU A 60 5.71 -0.55 11.53
C LEU A 60 6.99 0.20 11.91
N ASP A 61 7.54 -0.03 13.10
CA ASP A 61 8.81 0.56 13.55
C ASP A 61 9.96 0.11 12.64
N HIS A 62 9.97 -1.15 12.19
CA HIS A 62 10.96 -1.65 11.23
C HIS A 62 10.94 -0.84 9.91
N TRP A 63 9.76 -0.54 9.38
CA TRP A 63 9.63 0.33 8.21
C TRP A 63 10.03 1.77 8.51
N SER A 64 9.65 2.31 9.67
CA SER A 64 10.03 3.67 10.09
C SER A 64 11.55 3.84 10.13
N GLU A 65 12.28 2.87 10.68
CA GLU A 65 13.76 2.91 10.72
C GLU A 65 14.39 2.91 9.32
N LEU A 66 13.84 2.13 8.38
CA LEU A 66 14.30 2.09 6.99
C LEU A 66 14.09 3.43 6.29
N TYR A 67 12.95 4.08 6.50
CA TYR A 67 12.65 5.38 5.91
C TYR A 67 13.39 6.52 6.59
N ASP A 68 13.52 6.54 7.92
CA ASP A 68 14.30 7.54 8.64
C ASP A 68 15.75 7.56 8.13
N TRP A 69 16.38 6.39 7.99
CA TRP A 69 17.72 6.29 7.42
C TRP A 69 17.80 6.76 5.96
N THR A 70 16.74 6.52 5.18
CA THR A 70 16.67 6.95 3.78
C THR A 70 16.53 8.47 3.69
N TYR A 71 15.73 9.08 4.56
CA TYR A 71 15.52 10.53 4.64
C TYR A 71 16.72 11.28 5.22
N GLU A 72 17.39 10.76 6.25
CA GLU A 72 18.63 11.37 6.79
C GLU A 72 19.73 11.45 5.73
N LYS A 73 19.81 10.47 4.82
CA LYS A 73 20.76 10.50 3.70
C LYS A 73 20.36 11.47 2.59
N ALA A 74 19.08 11.82 2.52
CA ALA A 74 18.55 12.82 1.61
C ALA A 74 18.83 14.26 2.06
N GLU A 75 19.02 14.49 3.37
CA GLU A 75 19.34 15.79 3.98
C GLU A 75 20.74 16.31 3.57
N GLY A 76 20.81 16.79 2.33
CA GLY A 76 21.99 17.43 1.75
C GLY A 76 21.76 18.04 0.38
N ARG A 77 20.51 18.07 -0.11
CA ARG A 77 20.16 18.49 -1.47
C ARG A 77 19.02 19.52 -1.45
N HIS A 78 19.11 20.50 -2.33
CA HIS A 78 18.38 21.77 -2.27
C HIS A 78 16.85 21.63 -2.39
N ALA A 79 16.13 22.50 -1.67
CA ALA A 79 14.66 22.60 -1.54
C ALA A 79 13.84 22.85 -2.84
N GLY A 80 14.48 22.79 -4.02
CA GLY A 80 13.82 22.95 -5.32
C GLY A 80 13.89 21.71 -6.22
N ASP A 81 14.88 20.83 -5.99
CA ASP A 81 15.05 19.56 -6.69
C ASP A 81 14.69 18.46 -5.70
N LEU A 82 13.46 17.96 -5.82
CA LEU A 82 12.91 16.91 -4.98
C LEU A 82 13.89 15.74 -4.89
N ASP A 83 14.09 15.18 -3.69
CA ASP A 83 14.97 14.03 -3.53
C ASP A 83 14.32 12.77 -4.14
N LEU A 84 14.62 12.54 -5.42
CA LEU A 84 14.22 11.36 -6.18
C LEU A 84 15.26 10.23 -6.08
N SER A 85 16.33 10.42 -5.28
CA SER A 85 17.54 9.58 -5.33
C SER A 85 17.40 8.20 -4.67
N GLY A 86 16.31 7.95 -3.94
CA GLY A 86 16.00 6.66 -3.33
C GLY A 86 15.39 5.63 -4.28
N TRP A 87 14.91 6.04 -5.47
CA TRP A 87 14.15 5.16 -6.35
C TRP A 87 15.05 4.45 -7.36
N ARG A 88 15.17 3.12 -7.22
CA ARG A 88 15.93 2.25 -8.13
C ARG A 88 15.01 1.24 -8.80
N ALA A 89 15.24 0.99 -10.09
CA ALA A 89 14.50 0.00 -10.84
C ALA A 89 14.91 -1.41 -10.41
N SER A 90 13.94 -2.28 -10.14
CA SER A 90 14.17 -3.61 -9.59
C SER A 90 14.82 -4.58 -10.57
N ASP A 91 14.68 -4.36 -11.87
CA ASP A 91 15.23 -5.18 -12.95
C ASP A 91 16.71 -4.90 -13.24
N THR A 92 17.11 -3.63 -13.17
CA THR A 92 18.47 -3.17 -13.51
C THR A 92 19.30 -2.80 -12.28
N GLY A 93 18.67 -2.45 -11.16
CA GLY A 93 19.30 -1.89 -9.97
C GLY A 93 19.73 -0.42 -10.11
N GLU A 94 19.54 0.19 -11.28
CA GLU A 94 19.90 1.58 -11.56
C GLU A 94 18.83 2.55 -11.03
N PRO A 95 19.18 3.82 -10.74
CA PRO A 95 18.19 4.84 -10.40
C PRO A 95 17.14 5.01 -11.49
N LEU A 96 15.87 5.18 -11.09
CA LEU A 96 14.81 5.53 -12.04
C LEU A 96 15.09 6.93 -12.65
N PRO A 97 14.81 7.16 -13.94
CA PRO A 97 15.03 8.46 -14.57
C PRO A 97 14.26 9.58 -13.86
N VAL A 98 14.92 10.73 -13.67
CA VAL A 98 14.35 11.90 -12.98
C VAL A 98 13.06 12.37 -13.65
N ASP A 99 13.05 12.48 -14.98
CA ASP A 99 11.86 12.91 -15.74
C ASP A 99 10.68 11.94 -15.56
N HIS A 100 10.95 10.64 -15.49
CA HIS A 100 9.94 9.61 -15.24
C HIS A 100 9.36 9.72 -13.82
N MET A 101 10.22 9.93 -12.83
CA MET A 101 9.74 10.17 -11.46
C MET A 101 9.00 11.49 -11.33
N GLY A 102 9.39 12.53 -12.08
CA GLY A 102 8.65 13.77 -12.21
C GLY A 102 7.24 13.54 -12.77
N GLU A 103 7.14 12.77 -13.86
CA GLU A 103 5.86 12.37 -14.44
C GLU A 103 5.01 11.57 -13.44
N TRP A 104 5.60 10.62 -12.71
CA TRP A 104 4.91 9.86 -11.67
C TRP A 104 4.25 10.78 -10.63
N VAL A 105 4.99 11.76 -10.13
CA VAL A 105 4.42 12.74 -9.18
C VAL A 105 3.31 13.55 -9.84
N ASP A 106 3.53 14.07 -11.04
CA ASP A 106 2.57 14.91 -11.73
C ASP A 106 1.27 14.15 -12.07
N ARG A 107 1.35 12.86 -12.41
CA ARG A 107 0.16 12.00 -12.62
C ARG A 107 -0.64 11.83 -11.33
N THR A 108 0.03 11.62 -10.19
CA THR A 108 -0.64 11.54 -8.89
C THR A 108 -1.29 12.88 -8.49
N VAL A 109 -0.62 13.99 -8.75
CA VAL A 109 -1.17 15.34 -8.50
C VAL A 109 -2.40 15.60 -9.36
N ASP A 110 -2.35 15.24 -10.66
CA ASP A 110 -3.51 15.34 -11.54
C ASP A 110 -4.68 14.49 -11.03
N LEU A 111 -4.42 13.25 -10.62
CA LEU A 111 -5.43 12.34 -10.05
C LEU A 111 -6.13 12.94 -8.82
N VAL A 112 -5.38 13.56 -7.90
CA VAL A 112 -5.92 14.22 -6.70
C VAL A 112 -6.80 15.41 -7.11
N LEU A 113 -6.33 16.21 -8.07
CA LEU A 113 -6.99 17.44 -8.51
C LEU A 113 -8.17 17.21 -9.46
N GLU A 114 -8.38 15.99 -9.98
CA GLU A 114 -9.58 15.61 -10.76
C GLU A 114 -10.87 16.02 -10.03
N THR A 115 -10.87 15.92 -8.69
CA THR A 115 -12.03 16.25 -7.86
C THR A 115 -12.00 17.66 -7.27
N ARG A 116 -10.98 18.46 -7.60
CA ARG A 116 -10.77 19.83 -7.12
C ARG A 116 -10.94 19.96 -5.60
N PRO A 117 -10.17 19.19 -4.80
CA PRO A 117 -10.32 19.20 -3.35
C PRO A 117 -9.94 20.55 -2.76
N GLU A 118 -10.65 20.95 -1.71
CA GLU A 118 -10.38 22.16 -0.94
C GLU A 118 -9.40 21.88 0.21
N LEU A 119 -9.50 20.74 0.88
CA LEU A 119 -8.68 20.37 2.03
C LEU A 119 -8.21 18.93 1.92
N VAL A 120 -6.90 18.77 1.67
CA VAL A 120 -6.24 17.47 1.54
C VAL A 120 -5.60 17.06 2.86
N LEU A 121 -5.84 15.82 3.29
CA LEU A 121 -5.08 15.14 4.33
C LEU A 121 -4.26 14.00 3.69
N GLU A 122 -2.93 14.11 3.70
CA GLU A 122 -2.03 13.05 3.26
C GLU A 122 -1.53 12.21 4.45
N LEU A 123 -1.63 10.88 4.33
CA LEU A 123 -1.14 9.90 5.28
C LEU A 123 0.15 9.26 4.75
N GLY A 124 1.28 9.56 5.40
CA GLY A 124 2.61 9.22 4.91
C GLY A 124 3.14 10.23 3.89
N CYS A 125 3.27 11.50 4.29
CA CYS A 125 3.69 12.58 3.38
C CYS A 125 5.18 12.54 2.99
N GLY A 126 5.98 11.74 3.71
CA GLY A 126 7.42 11.61 3.50
C GLY A 126 8.10 12.97 3.45
N THR A 127 9.00 13.14 2.48
CA THR A 127 9.72 14.40 2.22
C THR A 127 8.87 15.48 1.54
N GLY A 128 7.56 15.26 1.37
CA GLY A 128 6.61 16.25 0.87
C GLY A 128 6.54 16.38 -0.65
N LEU A 129 6.82 15.30 -1.41
CA LEU A 129 6.77 15.31 -2.88
C LEU A 129 5.45 15.86 -3.44
N LEU A 130 4.33 15.44 -2.83
CA LEU A 130 2.98 15.90 -3.17
C LEU A 130 2.64 17.22 -2.50
N ALA A 131 3.06 17.42 -1.24
CA ALA A 131 2.85 18.67 -0.50
C ALA A 131 3.37 19.90 -1.28
N HIS A 132 4.59 19.82 -1.83
CA HIS A 132 5.22 20.90 -2.62
C HIS A 132 4.46 21.24 -3.91
N ARG A 133 3.68 20.31 -4.47
CA ARG A 133 2.89 20.53 -5.69
C ARG A 133 1.43 20.88 -5.41
N LEU A 134 0.89 20.47 -4.26
CA LEU A 134 -0.53 20.62 -3.94
C LEU A 134 -0.82 21.86 -3.11
N HIS A 135 0.04 22.27 -2.17
CA HIS A 135 -0.31 23.28 -1.15
C HIS A 135 -0.77 24.65 -1.69
N GLY A 136 -0.36 25.05 -2.90
CA GLY A 136 -0.81 26.28 -3.57
C GLY A 136 -1.95 26.08 -4.59
N ARG A 137 -2.38 24.84 -4.81
CA ARG A 137 -3.44 24.44 -5.76
C ARG A 137 -4.72 23.98 -5.06
N VAL A 138 -4.69 23.84 -3.74
CA VAL A 138 -5.83 23.50 -2.87
C VAL A 138 -6.01 24.58 -1.81
N GLY A 139 -7.17 24.62 -1.15
CA GLY A 139 -7.46 25.59 -0.08
C GLY A 139 -6.68 25.34 1.22
N GLY A 140 -6.28 24.09 1.48
CA GLY A 140 -5.48 23.71 2.62
C GLY A 140 -4.88 22.30 2.49
N TYR A 141 -3.74 22.10 3.15
CA TYR A 141 -3.00 20.84 3.14
C TYR A 141 -2.59 20.41 4.55
N VAL A 142 -2.83 19.15 4.90
CA VAL A 142 -2.26 18.54 6.10
C VAL A 142 -1.51 17.28 5.70
N GLY A 143 -0.24 17.19 6.05
CA GLY A 143 0.57 15.99 5.89
C GLY A 143 0.84 15.32 7.24
N THR A 144 0.77 14.00 7.27
CA THR A 144 1.17 13.21 8.44
C THR A 144 2.27 12.23 8.08
N ASP A 145 3.24 12.05 8.96
CA ASP A 145 4.29 11.03 8.80
C ASP A 145 4.79 10.51 10.15
N VAL A 146 5.36 9.31 10.18
CA VAL A 146 5.97 8.72 11.38
C VAL A 146 7.38 9.27 11.62
N ALA A 147 8.06 9.67 10.55
CA ALA A 147 9.44 10.15 10.53
C ALA A 147 9.52 11.57 11.14
N PRO A 148 10.14 11.74 12.32
CA PRO A 148 10.23 13.06 12.96
C PRO A 148 11.08 14.04 12.15
N THR A 149 12.09 13.55 11.41
CA THR A 149 12.97 14.35 10.55
C THR A 149 12.19 14.96 9.37
N ALA A 150 11.40 14.15 8.67
CA ALA A 150 10.56 14.59 7.56
C ALA A 150 9.54 15.66 8.00
N VAL A 151 8.84 15.43 9.12
CA VAL A 151 7.88 16.38 9.68
C VAL A 151 8.58 17.69 10.09
N ALA A 152 9.75 17.62 10.72
CA ALA A 152 10.51 18.80 11.12
C ALA A 152 10.97 19.62 9.90
N ALA A 153 11.50 18.95 8.87
CA ALA A 153 11.96 19.59 7.64
C ALA A 153 10.79 20.31 6.91
N LEU A 154 9.65 19.65 6.76
CA LEU A 154 8.47 20.23 6.12
C LEU A 154 7.85 21.37 6.93
N THR A 155 7.85 21.25 8.27
CA THR A 155 7.42 22.34 9.15
C THR A 155 8.34 23.56 9.01
N ALA A 156 9.65 23.34 8.95
CA ALA A 156 10.64 24.41 8.76
C ALA A 156 10.54 25.07 7.38
N ALA A 157 10.14 24.31 6.35
CA ALA A 157 9.90 24.83 5.01
C ALA A 157 8.75 25.86 4.96
N GLY A 158 7.81 25.83 5.93
CA GLY A 158 6.81 26.87 6.11
C GLY A 158 5.86 27.05 4.92
N LEU A 159 5.46 25.96 4.28
CA LEU A 159 4.59 25.99 3.09
C LEU A 159 3.25 26.68 3.42
N PRO A 160 2.89 27.77 2.71
CA PRO A 160 1.63 28.49 2.94
C PRO A 160 0.41 27.57 2.81
N GLY A 161 -0.53 27.70 3.75
CA GLY A 161 -1.76 26.89 3.77
C GLY A 161 -1.55 25.42 4.13
N ALA A 162 -0.35 25.05 4.62
CA ALA A 162 -0.02 23.68 4.98
C ALA A 162 0.32 23.52 6.47
N ALA A 163 0.06 22.33 7.01
CA ALA A 163 0.54 21.89 8.31
C ALA A 163 1.06 20.45 8.25
N PHE A 164 2.07 20.13 9.05
CA PHE A 164 2.67 18.81 9.13
C PHE A 164 2.67 18.31 10.57
N VAL A 165 2.32 17.04 10.77
CA VAL A 165 2.16 16.44 12.10
C VAL A 165 2.78 15.05 12.13
N ARG A 166 3.43 14.70 13.23
CA ARG A 166 3.89 13.34 13.45
C ARG A 166 2.72 12.44 13.83
N ALA A 167 2.35 11.53 12.94
CA ALA A 167 1.29 10.55 13.15
C ALA A 167 1.41 9.41 12.12
N ALA A 168 1.10 8.18 12.55
CA ALA A 168 0.96 7.03 11.65
C ALA A 168 -0.38 7.05 10.92
N ALA A 169 -0.49 6.27 9.83
CA ALA A 169 -1.72 6.21 9.04
C ALA A 169 -2.96 5.76 9.85
N HIS A 170 -2.79 4.89 10.85
CA HIS A 170 -3.89 4.46 11.73
C HIS A 170 -4.30 5.53 12.77
N GLU A 171 -3.56 6.63 12.87
CA GLU A 171 -3.81 7.76 13.77
C GLU A 171 -4.46 8.94 13.04
N ALA A 172 -5.00 8.76 11.83
CA ALA A 172 -5.64 9.81 11.03
C ALA A 172 -6.77 10.56 11.76
N THR A 173 -7.38 9.94 12.77
CA THR A 173 -8.45 10.51 13.61
C THR A 173 -7.97 10.99 14.99
N ALA A 174 -6.66 10.96 15.26
CA ALA A 174 -6.09 11.38 16.52
C ALA A 174 -6.13 12.91 16.69
N ALA A 175 -6.12 13.36 17.95
CA ALA A 175 -6.23 14.78 18.30
C ALA A 175 -5.19 15.68 17.59
N PRO A 176 -3.89 15.31 17.49
CA PRO A 176 -2.92 16.15 16.78
C PRO A 176 -3.25 16.38 15.29
N VAL A 177 -3.85 15.38 14.63
CA VAL A 177 -4.26 15.50 13.22
C VAL A 177 -5.48 16.41 13.10
N ALA A 178 -6.46 16.25 13.98
CA ALA A 178 -7.63 17.14 14.06
C ALA A 178 -7.22 18.60 14.30
N GLU A 179 -6.31 18.85 15.26
CA GLU A 179 -5.79 20.19 15.55
C GLU A 179 -5.07 20.83 14.36
N ALA A 180 -4.36 20.04 13.54
CA ALA A 180 -3.72 20.55 12.33
C ALA A 180 -4.72 20.90 11.24
N LEU A 181 -5.76 20.09 11.04
CA LEU A 181 -6.87 20.42 10.14
C LEU A 181 -7.55 21.73 10.57
N GLU A 182 -7.80 21.90 11.86
CA GLU A 182 -8.41 23.13 12.39
C GLU A 182 -7.52 24.36 12.23
N ARG A 183 -6.20 24.20 12.37
CA ARG A 183 -5.23 25.28 12.15
C ARG A 183 -5.23 25.77 10.71
N VAL A 184 -5.43 24.85 9.76
CA VAL A 184 -5.39 25.14 8.32
C VAL A 184 -6.73 25.68 7.81
N ALA A 185 -7.84 25.08 8.25
CA ALA A 185 -9.17 25.32 7.64
C ALA A 185 -10.26 25.76 8.63
N GLY A 186 -9.93 25.97 9.91
CA GLY A 186 -10.85 26.45 10.94
C GLY A 186 -11.48 25.34 11.78
N ALA A 187 -12.15 25.72 12.88
CA ALA A 187 -12.70 24.79 13.86
C ALA A 187 -13.67 23.76 13.23
N GLY A 188 -13.52 22.48 13.60
CA GLY A 188 -14.33 21.39 13.06
C GLY A 188 -14.07 21.06 11.58
N ALA A 189 -12.96 21.53 11.00
CA ALA A 189 -12.58 21.22 9.63
C ALA A 189 -12.49 19.71 9.39
N ARG A 190 -13.04 19.27 8.25
CA ARG A 190 -12.93 17.89 7.76
C ARG A 190 -12.36 17.90 6.35
N PRO A 191 -11.40 17.02 6.05
CA PRO A 191 -10.84 16.94 4.71
C PRO A 191 -11.90 16.48 3.71
N ASP A 192 -11.75 16.91 2.47
CA ASP A 192 -12.53 16.44 1.34
C ASP A 192 -11.76 15.54 0.39
N CYS A 193 -10.45 15.40 0.64
CA CYS A 193 -9.61 14.36 0.08
C CYS A 193 -8.69 13.80 1.17
N VAL A 194 -8.73 12.48 1.39
CA VAL A 194 -7.72 11.75 2.16
C VAL A 194 -6.84 10.98 1.19
N LEU A 195 -5.53 11.14 1.28
CA LEU A 195 -4.55 10.62 0.32
C LEU A 195 -3.59 9.64 1.00
N LEU A 196 -3.48 8.45 0.44
CA LEU A 196 -2.52 7.40 0.79
C LEU A 196 -1.76 7.02 -0.48
N ASN A 197 -0.69 7.74 -0.81
CA ASN A 197 0.07 7.48 -2.03
C ASN A 197 1.40 6.78 -1.70
N SER A 198 1.60 5.57 -2.23
CA SER A 198 2.85 4.80 -2.06
C SER A 198 3.21 4.47 -0.61
N VAL A 199 2.21 4.37 0.28
CA VAL A 199 2.38 4.06 1.71
C VAL A 199 1.90 2.66 2.08
N THR A 200 0.92 2.13 1.34
CA THR A 200 0.24 0.87 1.69
C THR A 200 1.16 -0.34 1.60
N GLN A 201 2.21 -0.29 0.78
CA GLN A 201 3.24 -1.33 0.69
C GLN A 201 3.96 -1.57 2.03
N CYS A 202 3.97 -0.58 2.92
CA CYS A 202 4.58 -0.66 4.25
C CYS A 202 3.59 -1.19 5.32
N PHE A 203 2.35 -1.51 4.94
CA PHE A 203 1.36 -2.02 5.88
C PHE A 203 1.57 -3.51 6.12
N PRO A 204 1.28 -4.01 7.33
CA PRO A 204 1.49 -5.42 7.68
C PRO A 204 0.59 -6.37 6.85
N ASP A 205 -0.70 -6.05 6.76
CA ASP A 205 -1.73 -6.95 6.24
C ASP A 205 -3.00 -6.19 5.81
N LEU A 206 -3.98 -6.91 5.26
CA LEU A 206 -5.28 -6.38 4.91
C LEU A 206 -6.09 -5.92 6.13
N GLY A 207 -5.83 -6.47 7.32
CA GLY A 207 -6.50 -6.07 8.55
C GLY A 207 -6.15 -4.63 8.96
N TYR A 208 -4.88 -4.26 8.83
CA TYR A 208 -4.40 -2.90 9.03
C TYR A 208 -4.87 -1.96 7.91
N LEU A 209 -4.77 -2.37 6.63
CA LEU A 209 -5.32 -1.59 5.52
C LEU A 209 -6.82 -1.31 5.72
N ARG A 210 -7.59 -2.31 6.16
CA ARG A 210 -9.01 -2.18 6.51
C ARG A 210 -9.23 -1.13 7.59
N ALA A 211 -8.44 -1.18 8.67
CA ALA A 211 -8.53 -0.23 9.77
C ALA A 211 -8.26 1.21 9.33
N VAL A 212 -7.27 1.43 8.45
CA VAL A 212 -6.90 2.75 7.94
C VAL A 212 -7.93 3.27 6.93
N LEU A 213 -8.33 2.43 5.97
CA LEU A 213 -9.25 2.82 4.90
C LEU A 213 -10.65 3.13 5.44
N LEU A 214 -11.14 2.38 6.43
CA LEU A 214 -12.43 2.68 7.06
C LEU A 214 -12.41 4.00 7.82
N ASP A 215 -11.30 4.34 8.48
CA ASP A 215 -11.14 5.65 9.13
C ASP A 215 -11.07 6.78 8.10
N ALA A 216 -10.35 6.59 6.99
CA ALA A 216 -10.30 7.57 5.90
C ALA A 216 -11.70 7.81 5.29
N ILE A 217 -12.46 6.74 5.03
CA ILE A 217 -13.85 6.81 4.57
C ILE A 217 -14.76 7.48 5.60
N ALA A 218 -14.56 7.23 6.89
CA ALA A 218 -15.33 7.89 7.94
C ALA A 218 -14.97 9.38 8.08
N LEU A 219 -13.69 9.74 7.91
CA LEU A 219 -13.15 11.07 8.14
C LEU A 219 -13.51 12.07 7.02
N VAL A 220 -13.52 11.65 5.76
CA VAL A 220 -13.77 12.54 4.61
C VAL A 220 -15.20 13.11 4.62
N ARG A 221 -15.39 14.38 4.20
CA ARG A 221 -16.73 14.97 4.08
C ARG A 221 -17.62 14.23 3.05
N PRO A 222 -18.96 14.26 3.18
CA PRO A 222 -19.86 13.78 2.13
C PRO A 222 -19.53 14.38 0.76
N GLY A 223 -19.47 13.53 -0.27
CA GLY A 223 -19.04 13.92 -1.62
C GLY A 223 -17.52 14.07 -1.80
N GLY A 224 -16.71 13.76 -0.78
CA GLY A 224 -15.25 13.78 -0.87
C GLY A 224 -14.63 12.48 -1.42
N THR A 225 -13.30 12.44 -1.43
CA THR A 225 -12.48 11.34 -1.95
C THR A 225 -11.57 10.71 -0.91
N VAL A 226 -11.32 9.40 -1.09
CA VAL A 226 -10.14 8.73 -0.56
C VAL A 226 -9.34 8.22 -1.75
N VAL A 227 -8.11 8.70 -1.89
CA VAL A 227 -7.18 8.27 -2.95
C VAL A 227 -6.18 7.31 -2.33
N VAL A 228 -6.16 6.08 -2.80
CA VAL A 228 -5.14 5.07 -2.47
C VAL A 228 -4.28 4.90 -3.72
N GLY A 229 -3.17 5.61 -3.77
CA GLY A 229 -2.30 5.72 -4.95
C GLY A 229 -1.10 4.78 -4.90
N ASP A 230 -0.64 4.39 -6.08
CA ASP A 230 0.62 3.69 -6.32
C ASP A 230 0.71 2.29 -5.67
N ASN A 231 -0.37 1.51 -5.77
CA ASN A 231 -0.48 0.20 -5.13
C ASN A 231 0.04 -0.91 -6.02
N ARG A 232 0.89 -1.80 -5.50
CA ARG A 232 1.31 -3.02 -6.22
C ARG A 232 0.16 -4.02 -6.32
N HIS A 233 -0.13 -4.47 -7.54
CA HIS A 233 -1.23 -5.38 -7.82
C HIS A 233 -0.87 -6.85 -7.49
N SER A 234 -1.55 -7.46 -6.52
CA SER A 234 -1.24 -8.85 -6.07
C SER A 234 -1.33 -9.89 -7.19
N GLY A 235 -2.32 -9.75 -8.09
CA GLY A 235 -2.50 -10.60 -9.27
C GLY A 235 -1.41 -10.50 -10.36
N LEU A 236 -0.38 -9.66 -10.15
CA LEU A 236 0.78 -9.52 -11.03
C LEU A 236 2.11 -9.85 -10.31
N LEU A 237 2.08 -10.39 -9.09
CA LEU A 237 3.30 -10.70 -8.32
C LEU A 237 4.23 -11.66 -9.06
N ALA A 238 3.67 -12.71 -9.70
CA ALA A 238 4.46 -13.68 -10.45
C ALA A 238 5.06 -13.08 -11.73
N GLU A 239 4.30 -12.24 -12.46
CA GLU A 239 4.77 -11.53 -13.65
C GLU A 239 5.85 -10.52 -13.33
N TYR A 240 5.68 -9.75 -12.25
CA TYR A 240 6.70 -8.84 -11.74
C TYR A 240 7.98 -9.60 -11.40
N GLY A 241 7.88 -10.68 -10.62
CA GLY A 241 9.03 -11.51 -10.31
C GLY A 241 9.68 -12.09 -11.56
N GLY A 242 8.88 -12.56 -12.52
CA GLY A 242 9.38 -13.12 -13.78
C GLY A 242 10.15 -12.09 -14.60
N TRP A 243 9.67 -10.85 -14.64
CA TRP A 243 10.33 -9.73 -15.31
C TRP A 243 11.68 -9.40 -14.66
N VAL A 244 11.72 -9.24 -13.32
CA VAL A 244 12.95 -8.95 -12.58
C VAL A 244 13.98 -10.08 -12.72
N GLU A 245 13.58 -11.33 -12.45
CA GLU A 245 14.50 -12.46 -12.47
C GLU A 245 15.05 -12.75 -13.88
N ARG A 246 14.24 -12.49 -14.94
CA ARG A 246 14.70 -12.62 -16.33
C ARG A 246 15.66 -11.51 -16.74
N ALA A 247 15.42 -10.28 -16.29
CA ALA A 247 16.33 -9.16 -16.55
C ALA A 247 17.71 -9.41 -15.89
N ALA A 248 17.70 -9.93 -14.66
CA ALA A 248 18.93 -10.25 -13.93
C ALA A 248 19.71 -11.44 -14.54
N ASP A 249 19.02 -12.41 -15.16
CA ASP A 249 19.65 -13.59 -15.75
C ASP A 249 18.94 -14.04 -17.05
N PRO A 250 19.22 -13.36 -18.19
CA PRO A 250 18.54 -13.64 -19.45
C PRO A 250 18.78 -15.04 -20.02
N ALA A 251 19.85 -15.71 -19.58
CA ALA A 251 20.24 -17.04 -20.05
C ALA A 251 19.69 -18.18 -19.18
N ALA A 252 19.12 -17.88 -18.01
CA ALA A 252 18.53 -18.88 -17.13
C ALA A 252 17.35 -19.60 -17.80
N SER A 253 17.23 -20.91 -17.51
CA SER A 253 16.09 -21.71 -17.96
C SER A 253 14.78 -21.26 -17.32
N ASP A 254 13.66 -21.47 -18.00
CA ASP A 254 12.33 -21.12 -17.48
C ASP A 254 12.01 -21.80 -16.15
N ALA A 255 12.46 -23.05 -15.96
CA ALA A 255 12.29 -23.78 -14.71
C ALA A 255 13.13 -23.20 -13.56
N GLU A 256 14.25 -22.54 -13.85
CA GLU A 256 15.05 -21.84 -12.86
C GLU A 256 14.43 -20.49 -12.50
N ILE A 257 13.98 -19.73 -13.50
CA ILE A 257 13.25 -18.48 -13.28
C ILE A 257 11.99 -18.74 -12.45
N ALA A 258 11.16 -19.73 -12.81
CA ALA A 258 9.96 -20.07 -12.04
C ALA A 258 10.27 -20.39 -10.56
N ARG A 259 11.38 -21.08 -10.29
CA ARG A 259 11.83 -21.36 -8.91
C ARG A 259 12.30 -20.09 -8.19
N ARG A 260 12.96 -19.15 -8.88
CA ARG A 260 13.36 -17.85 -8.31
C ARG A 260 12.14 -16.97 -8.02
N VAL A 261 11.16 -16.92 -8.94
CA VAL A 261 9.89 -16.20 -8.78
C VAL A 261 9.12 -16.68 -7.56
N ALA A 262 8.97 -18.00 -7.37
CA ALA A 262 8.29 -18.55 -6.20
C ALA A 262 8.96 -18.09 -4.89
N ARG A 263 10.30 -18.18 -4.81
CA ARG A 263 11.06 -17.73 -3.63
C ARG A 263 10.98 -16.22 -3.40
N ARG A 264 10.91 -15.42 -4.47
CA ARG A 264 10.74 -13.97 -4.38
C ARG A 264 9.36 -13.63 -3.80
N GLY A 265 8.30 -14.27 -4.29
CA GLY A 265 6.96 -14.10 -3.75
C GLY A 265 6.86 -14.45 -2.25
N GLU A 266 7.47 -15.56 -1.83
CA GLU A 266 7.52 -15.96 -0.40
C GLU A 266 8.26 -14.96 0.51
N ARG A 267 9.12 -14.11 -0.06
CA ARG A 267 10.00 -13.20 0.67
C ARG A 267 9.70 -11.72 0.40
N ASP A 268 8.64 -11.42 -0.33
CA ASP A 268 8.26 -10.03 -0.57
C ASP A 268 7.77 -9.46 0.77
N ASP A 269 8.45 -8.45 1.28
CA ASP A 269 8.17 -7.86 2.59
C ASP A 269 7.09 -6.76 2.50
N GLU A 270 6.59 -6.45 1.29
CA GLU A 270 5.57 -5.43 1.05
C GLU A 270 4.16 -6.01 0.99
N LEU A 271 3.15 -5.24 1.37
CA LEU A 271 1.75 -5.60 1.13
C LEU A 271 1.36 -5.36 -0.33
N LEU A 272 0.83 -6.40 -0.98
CA LEU A 272 0.19 -6.29 -2.30
C LEU A 272 -1.26 -6.73 -2.21
N PHE A 273 -2.14 -6.08 -2.95
CA PHE A 273 -3.57 -6.45 -3.01
C PHE A 273 -4.16 -6.17 -4.39
N ASP A 274 -5.31 -6.76 -4.67
CA ASP A 274 -6.09 -6.45 -5.86
C ASP A 274 -7.24 -5.47 -5.53
N PRO A 275 -7.88 -4.84 -6.52
CA PRO A 275 -8.98 -3.92 -6.28
C PRO A 275 -10.18 -4.51 -5.52
N ALA A 276 -10.39 -5.84 -5.60
CA ALA A 276 -11.47 -6.51 -4.89
C ALA A 276 -11.27 -6.44 -3.36
N CYS A 277 -10.03 -6.43 -2.86
CA CYS A 277 -9.73 -6.16 -1.45
C CYS A 277 -10.27 -4.79 -1.00
N LEU A 278 -10.03 -3.73 -1.78
CA LEU A 278 -10.51 -2.39 -1.45
C LEU A 278 -12.04 -2.31 -1.51
N ALA A 279 -12.65 -2.96 -2.50
CA ALA A 279 -14.10 -3.02 -2.63
C ALA A 279 -14.75 -3.72 -1.42
N GLU A 280 -14.19 -4.83 -0.95
CA GLU A 280 -14.68 -5.56 0.22
C GLU A 280 -14.53 -4.74 1.51
N ILE A 281 -13.36 -4.11 1.71
CA ILE A 281 -13.12 -3.24 2.86
C ILE A 281 -14.12 -2.08 2.86
N ALA A 282 -14.27 -1.38 1.73
CA ALA A 282 -15.16 -0.24 1.61
C ALA A 282 -16.63 -0.62 1.75
N ALA A 283 -17.04 -1.82 1.31
CA ALA A 283 -18.40 -2.33 1.48
C ALA A 283 -18.78 -2.58 2.95
N ALA A 284 -17.80 -2.70 3.86
CA ALA A 284 -18.05 -2.78 5.30
C ALA A 284 -18.35 -1.40 5.94
N SER A 285 -18.17 -0.31 5.21
CA SER A 285 -18.56 1.02 5.66
C SER A 285 -20.09 1.18 5.65
N PRO A 286 -20.69 1.88 6.63
CA PRO A 286 -22.10 2.24 6.58
C PRO A 286 -22.39 3.34 5.54
N ARG A 287 -21.36 3.99 4.98
CA ARG A 287 -21.50 5.06 3.98
C ARG A 287 -21.52 4.48 2.58
N GLU A 288 -22.24 5.12 1.66
CA GLU A 288 -22.18 4.73 0.25
C GLU A 288 -20.80 5.04 -0.32
N VAL A 289 -20.17 4.05 -0.94
CA VAL A 289 -18.85 4.21 -1.56
C VAL A 289 -18.86 3.70 -2.99
N ARG A 290 -18.24 4.48 -3.88
CA ARG A 290 -17.96 4.10 -5.26
C ARG A 290 -16.46 4.08 -5.48
N LEU A 291 -15.96 3.10 -6.23
CA LEU A 291 -14.55 2.90 -6.50
C LEU A 291 -14.29 3.03 -8.01
N SER A 292 -13.20 3.72 -8.34
CA SER A 292 -12.59 3.76 -9.66
C SER A 292 -11.15 3.25 -9.57
N VAL A 293 -10.77 2.32 -10.45
CA VAL A 293 -9.43 1.75 -10.53
C VAL A 293 -8.75 2.34 -11.77
N ARG A 294 -7.62 3.02 -11.58
CA ARG A 294 -6.91 3.76 -12.64
C ARG A 294 -5.60 3.06 -12.97
N ALA A 295 -5.33 2.96 -14.27
CA ALA A 295 -4.03 2.51 -14.76
C ALA A 295 -3.00 3.63 -14.60
N LYS A 296 -1.73 3.26 -14.44
CA LYS A 296 -0.62 4.22 -14.41
C LYS A 296 -0.31 4.65 -15.84
N THR A 297 -0.54 5.93 -16.15
CA THR A 297 -0.53 6.47 -17.53
C THR A 297 0.78 7.14 -17.94
N MET A 298 1.88 6.80 -17.23
CA MET A 298 3.23 7.31 -17.49
C MET A 298 3.80 6.72 -18.77
N ASP A 299 4.67 7.46 -19.47
CA ASP A 299 5.22 7.06 -20.77
C ASP A 299 6.27 5.95 -20.64
N ALA A 300 7.08 5.98 -19.57
CA ALA A 300 8.17 5.01 -19.45
C ALA A 300 7.67 3.62 -19.03
N ASP A 301 8.28 2.61 -19.64
CA ASP A 301 8.00 1.22 -19.37
C ASP A 301 8.80 0.72 -18.15
N THR A 302 8.19 0.86 -16.97
CA THR A 302 8.84 0.55 -15.68
C THR A 302 7.93 -0.29 -14.79
N GLU A 303 8.48 -0.79 -13.68
CA GLU A 303 7.69 -1.49 -12.67
C GLU A 303 6.51 -0.65 -12.12
N LEU A 304 6.70 0.68 -12.02
CA LEU A 304 5.67 1.61 -11.56
C LEU A 304 4.51 1.67 -12.54
N THR A 305 4.78 1.59 -13.85
CA THR A 305 3.75 1.67 -14.89
C THR A 305 3.05 0.32 -15.10
N ARG A 306 3.81 -0.78 -15.02
CA ARG A 306 3.34 -2.14 -15.34
C ARG A 306 2.52 -2.79 -14.23
N TYR A 307 2.98 -2.67 -12.99
CA TYR A 307 2.56 -3.56 -11.90
C TYR A 307 1.85 -2.83 -10.77
N ARG A 308 1.61 -1.52 -10.93
CA ARG A 308 0.92 -0.69 -9.95
C ARG A 308 -0.39 -0.14 -10.51
N PHE A 309 -1.29 0.25 -9.61
CA PHE A 309 -2.55 0.89 -9.94
C PHE A 309 -2.91 1.94 -8.89
N ASP A 310 -3.73 2.92 -9.28
CA ASP A 310 -4.33 3.87 -8.36
C ASP A 310 -5.81 3.51 -8.14
N ALA A 311 -6.31 3.75 -6.92
CA ALA A 311 -7.71 3.56 -6.57
C ALA A 311 -8.28 4.86 -5.99
N VAL A 312 -9.40 5.32 -6.55
CA VAL A 312 -10.11 6.50 -6.07
C VAL A 312 -11.48 6.09 -5.58
N LEU A 313 -11.74 6.33 -4.30
CA LEU A 313 -13.02 6.09 -3.66
C LEU A 313 -13.76 7.42 -3.53
N ARG A 314 -15.02 7.46 -3.97
CA ARG A 314 -15.95 8.57 -3.76
C ARG A 314 -16.94 8.17 -2.70
N VAL A 315 -17.08 8.99 -1.66
CA VAL A 315 -17.92 8.69 -0.49
C VAL A 315 -19.17 9.56 -0.54
N GLU A 316 -20.36 8.95 -0.54
CA GLU A 316 -21.66 9.62 -0.62
C GLU A 316 -21.76 10.61 -1.79
N ALA A 317 -21.08 10.29 -2.90
CA ALA A 317 -21.18 11.08 -4.12
C ALA A 317 -22.50 10.76 -4.85
N ALA A 318 -23.07 11.77 -5.49
CA ALA A 318 -24.21 11.58 -6.37
C ALA A 318 -23.90 10.55 -7.47
N ASP A 319 -24.95 9.84 -7.91
CA ASP A 319 -24.84 8.97 -9.07
C ASP A 319 -24.29 9.74 -10.28
N PRO A 320 -23.47 9.10 -11.13
CA PRO A 320 -23.10 9.67 -12.41
C PRO A 320 -24.36 10.09 -13.17
N PRO A 321 -24.38 11.28 -13.77
CA PRO A 321 -25.58 11.81 -14.41
C PRO A 321 -26.03 11.00 -15.63
N VAL A 322 -25.14 10.15 -16.17
CA VAL A 322 -25.40 9.32 -17.35
C VAL A 322 -24.86 7.91 -17.14
N VAL A 323 -25.65 6.92 -17.53
CA VAL A 323 -25.21 5.53 -17.65
C VAL A 323 -24.48 5.38 -18.99
N PRO A 324 -23.17 5.11 -19.02
CA PRO A 324 -22.44 4.94 -20.27
C PRO A 324 -22.87 3.65 -20.97
N ARG A 325 -22.88 3.64 -22.31
CA ARG A 325 -22.98 2.38 -23.05
C ARG A 325 -21.66 1.61 -22.94
N THR A 326 -21.70 0.29 -22.93
CA THR A 326 -20.49 -0.56 -22.94
C THR A 326 -20.15 -0.96 -24.37
N VAL A 327 -18.89 -0.78 -24.76
CA VAL A 327 -18.35 -1.17 -26.06
C VAL A 327 -17.12 -2.05 -25.84
N GLU A 328 -17.10 -3.23 -26.46
CA GLU A 328 -15.92 -4.10 -26.42
C GLU A 328 -14.88 -3.62 -27.41
N TRP A 329 -13.63 -3.55 -26.97
CA TRP A 329 -12.52 -3.15 -27.83
C TRP A 329 -12.18 -4.22 -28.85
N THR A 330 -12.19 -3.83 -30.13
CA THR A 330 -11.86 -4.73 -31.25
C THR A 330 -10.53 -4.42 -31.92
N GLY A 331 -9.81 -3.37 -31.49
CA GLY A 331 -8.53 -2.94 -32.05
C GLY A 331 -8.61 -2.18 -33.38
N GLY A 332 -9.74 -2.24 -34.10
CA GLY A 332 -9.94 -1.57 -35.39
C GLY A 332 -10.71 -0.24 -35.30
N GLU A 333 -11.21 0.12 -34.13
CA GLU A 333 -12.01 1.33 -33.93
C GLU A 333 -11.12 2.52 -33.52
N GLU A 334 -11.38 3.68 -34.12
CA GLU A 334 -10.79 4.94 -33.70
C GLU A 334 -11.48 5.37 -32.39
N LEU A 335 -10.73 5.43 -31.30
CA LEU A 335 -11.27 5.72 -29.96
C LEU A 335 -12.07 7.04 -29.96
N GLU A 336 -11.56 8.08 -30.60
CA GLU A 336 -12.24 9.37 -30.77
C GLU A 336 -13.65 9.24 -31.37
N ARG A 337 -13.82 8.36 -32.37
CA ARG A 337 -15.12 8.12 -33.01
C ARG A 337 -16.10 7.41 -32.08
N VAL A 338 -15.59 6.53 -31.21
CA VAL A 338 -16.40 5.89 -30.18
C VAL A 338 -16.81 6.93 -29.14
N LEU A 339 -15.90 7.78 -28.68
CA LEU A 339 -16.20 8.85 -27.71
C LEU A 339 -17.23 9.86 -28.26
N ALA A 340 -17.13 10.22 -29.55
CA ALA A 340 -18.03 11.19 -30.20
C ALA A 340 -19.50 10.76 -30.26
N GLN A 341 -19.80 9.47 -30.06
CA GLN A 341 -21.18 8.94 -30.05
C GLN A 341 -21.88 9.10 -28.68
N GLY A 342 -21.23 9.75 -27.71
CA GLY A 342 -21.77 10.04 -26.38
C GLY A 342 -21.12 9.19 -25.29
N PRO A 343 -21.66 9.20 -24.06
CA PRO A 343 -21.08 8.51 -22.91
C PRO A 343 -20.85 7.01 -23.14
N VAL A 344 -19.63 6.55 -22.88
CA VAL A 344 -19.15 5.20 -23.20
C VAL A 344 -18.16 4.68 -22.17
N ARG A 345 -18.21 3.37 -21.95
CA ARG A 345 -17.17 2.58 -21.30
C ARG A 345 -16.65 1.58 -22.32
N VAL A 346 -15.40 1.75 -22.75
CA VAL A 346 -14.71 0.80 -23.61
C VAL A 346 -13.99 -0.22 -22.73
N THR A 347 -14.26 -1.50 -22.94
CA THR A 347 -13.74 -2.62 -22.16
C THR A 347 -12.85 -3.54 -23.00
N GLY A 348 -12.08 -4.39 -22.34
CA GLY A 348 -11.31 -5.45 -23.02
C GLY A 348 -10.10 -4.97 -23.82
N ILE A 349 -9.58 -3.77 -23.56
CA ILE A 349 -8.40 -3.25 -24.25
C ILE A 349 -7.16 -3.99 -23.73
N PRO A 350 -6.41 -4.77 -24.54
CA PRO A 350 -5.26 -5.49 -24.01
C PRO A 350 -4.15 -4.52 -23.57
N HIS A 351 -3.63 -4.71 -22.36
CA HIS A 351 -2.58 -3.88 -21.79
C HIS A 351 -1.22 -4.20 -22.44
N ALA A 352 -0.76 -3.37 -23.38
CA ALA A 352 0.43 -3.67 -24.20
C ALA A 352 1.74 -3.90 -23.42
N LEU A 353 1.87 -3.31 -22.22
CA LEU A 353 3.05 -3.58 -21.36
C LEU A 353 3.03 -4.99 -20.72
N LEU A 354 1.87 -5.64 -20.63
CA LEU A 354 1.72 -6.94 -19.95
C LEU A 354 1.41 -8.09 -20.93
N VAL A 355 0.73 -7.79 -22.04
CA VAL A 355 0.29 -8.78 -23.02
C VAL A 355 0.60 -8.34 -24.43
N SER A 356 1.10 -9.28 -25.25
CA SER A 356 1.27 -9.08 -26.69
C SER A 356 0.03 -9.60 -27.41
N ALA A 357 -0.88 -8.71 -27.78
CA ALA A 357 -2.13 -9.04 -28.48
C ALA A 357 -2.45 -8.01 -29.58
N PRO A 358 -3.17 -8.38 -30.65
CA PRO A 358 -3.67 -7.43 -31.64
C PRO A 358 -4.51 -6.33 -31.00
N GLY A 359 -4.29 -5.07 -31.40
CA GLY A 359 -5.00 -3.93 -30.84
C GLY A 359 -4.62 -3.58 -29.40
N ALA A 360 -3.58 -4.18 -28.81
CA ALA A 360 -3.09 -3.79 -27.50
C ALA A 360 -2.65 -2.32 -27.48
N ARG A 361 -2.92 -1.62 -26.38
CA ARG A 361 -2.54 -0.22 -26.16
C ARG A 361 -1.79 -0.08 -24.83
N THR A 362 -0.87 0.86 -24.75
CA THR A 362 -0.33 1.25 -23.43
C THR A 362 -1.30 2.24 -22.76
N PRO A 363 -1.31 2.32 -21.41
CA PRO A 363 -2.06 3.37 -20.70
C PRO A 363 -1.68 4.79 -21.16
N ALA A 364 -0.40 5.02 -21.47
CA ALA A 364 0.10 6.28 -22.01
C ALA A 364 -0.47 6.61 -23.40
N ASP A 365 -0.54 5.64 -24.31
CA ASP A 365 -1.15 5.83 -25.63
C ASP A 365 -2.62 6.23 -25.50
N LEU A 366 -3.38 5.54 -24.64
CA LEU A 366 -4.77 5.87 -24.39
C LEU A 366 -4.90 7.28 -23.79
N ARG A 367 -4.07 7.64 -22.80
CA ARG A 367 -4.05 9.01 -22.24
C ARG A 367 -3.84 10.07 -23.32
N ARG A 368 -2.94 9.84 -24.28
CA ARG A 368 -2.67 10.77 -25.38
C ARG A 368 -3.87 10.90 -26.32
N ASP A 369 -4.51 9.80 -26.69
CA ASP A 369 -5.74 9.81 -27.51
C ASP A 369 -6.91 10.51 -26.80
N LEU A 370 -6.93 10.48 -25.45
CA LEU A 370 -7.97 11.11 -24.63
C LEU A 370 -7.69 12.58 -24.32
N ALA A 371 -6.57 13.15 -24.76
CA ALA A 371 -6.18 14.51 -24.42
C ALA A 371 -7.27 15.53 -24.81
N GLY A 372 -7.70 16.34 -23.83
CA GLY A 372 -8.74 17.36 -24.02
C GLY A 372 -10.18 16.83 -23.96
N SER A 373 -10.38 15.53 -23.74
CA SER A 373 -11.70 14.95 -23.49
C SER A 373 -11.98 14.80 -21.98
N ASP A 374 -13.27 14.76 -21.60
CA ASP A 374 -13.68 14.30 -20.27
C ASP A 374 -13.67 12.76 -20.28
N ALA A 375 -12.49 12.18 -20.11
CA ALA A 375 -12.32 10.73 -20.08
C ALA A 375 -11.12 10.32 -19.23
N CYS A 376 -11.10 9.07 -18.79
CA CYS A 376 -9.98 8.51 -18.07
C CYS A 376 -9.66 7.07 -18.50
N VAL A 377 -8.39 6.69 -18.29
CA VAL A 377 -7.92 5.32 -18.48
C VAL A 377 -8.07 4.55 -17.18
N GLY A 378 -8.90 3.52 -17.21
CA GLY A 378 -9.10 2.58 -16.12
C GLY A 378 -8.28 1.31 -16.30
N LEU A 379 -8.10 0.59 -15.20
CA LEU A 379 -7.69 -0.81 -15.20
C LEU A 379 -8.94 -1.66 -14.95
N ASP A 380 -9.07 -2.80 -15.63
CA ASP A 380 -10.13 -3.75 -15.28
C ASP A 380 -9.88 -4.29 -13.86
N PRO A 381 -10.82 -4.11 -12.91
CA PRO A 381 -10.65 -4.58 -11.54
C PRO A 381 -10.51 -6.11 -11.41
N ALA A 382 -10.96 -6.88 -12.41
CA ALA A 382 -10.93 -8.33 -12.39
C ALA A 382 -9.70 -8.93 -13.08
N ASP A 383 -9.13 -8.25 -14.07
CA ASP A 383 -7.91 -8.66 -14.76
C ASP A 383 -6.99 -7.46 -15.07
N PRO A 384 -5.86 -7.31 -14.37
CA PRO A 384 -4.95 -6.19 -14.62
C PRO A 384 -4.25 -6.24 -15.99
N ARG A 385 -4.45 -7.30 -16.79
CA ARG A 385 -3.96 -7.38 -18.19
C ARG A 385 -4.88 -6.68 -19.18
N THR A 386 -6.03 -6.19 -18.73
CA THR A 386 -6.99 -5.45 -19.55
C THR A 386 -7.20 -4.03 -19.01
N LEU A 387 -7.27 -3.09 -19.95
CA LEU A 387 -7.54 -1.68 -19.71
C LEU A 387 -8.98 -1.35 -20.07
N GLU A 388 -9.46 -0.26 -19.50
CA GLU A 388 -10.76 0.33 -19.79
C GLU A 388 -10.59 1.82 -20.13
N VAL A 389 -11.51 2.36 -20.92
CA VAL A 389 -11.66 3.81 -21.10
C VAL A 389 -13.06 4.20 -20.69
N HIS A 390 -13.19 5.26 -19.89
CA HIS A 390 -14.48 5.77 -19.41
C HIS A 390 -14.63 7.22 -19.84
N ALA A 391 -15.74 7.55 -20.50
CA ALA A 391 -16.11 8.91 -20.87
C ALA A 391 -17.61 9.12 -20.61
N PRO A 392 -18.04 10.08 -19.75
CA PRO A 392 -17.21 10.98 -18.95
C PRO A 392 -16.32 10.23 -17.95
N ALA A 393 -15.25 10.85 -17.46
CA ALA A 393 -14.37 10.24 -16.46
C ALA A 393 -15.13 9.85 -15.17
N SER A 394 -16.21 10.57 -14.85
CA SER A 394 -17.11 10.27 -13.73
C SER A 394 -17.78 8.89 -13.84
N ALA A 395 -17.89 8.33 -15.04
CA ALA A 395 -18.49 7.02 -15.28
C ALA A 395 -17.60 5.86 -14.80
N ALA A 396 -16.32 6.13 -14.50
CA ALA A 396 -15.40 5.14 -13.97
C ALA A 396 -15.67 4.76 -12.51
N PHE A 397 -16.52 5.52 -11.80
CA PHE A 397 -16.88 5.28 -10.40
C PHE A 397 -18.08 4.34 -10.29
N ARG A 398 -17.82 3.10 -9.92
CA ARG A 398 -18.84 2.06 -9.73
C ARG A 398 -19.12 1.82 -8.24
N PRO A 399 -20.37 1.56 -7.83
CA PRO A 399 -20.66 1.10 -6.47
C PRO A 399 -19.76 -0.08 -6.09
N VAL A 400 -19.14 -0.05 -4.91
CA VAL A 400 -18.18 -1.10 -4.48
C VAL A 400 -18.77 -2.51 -4.49
N ARG A 401 -20.10 -2.63 -4.28
CA ARG A 401 -20.85 -3.89 -4.38
C ARG A 401 -20.77 -4.57 -5.76
N GLU A 402 -20.56 -3.80 -6.82
CA GLU A 402 -20.41 -4.31 -8.20
C GLU A 402 -18.99 -4.80 -8.48
N LEU A 403 -18.04 -4.48 -7.61
CA LEU A 403 -16.63 -4.83 -7.71
C LEU A 403 -16.22 -5.93 -6.71
N LEU A 404 -17.19 -6.48 -5.99
CA LEU A 404 -16.96 -7.62 -5.11
C LEU A 404 -16.57 -8.84 -5.94
N GLY A 405 -15.61 -9.60 -5.44
CA GLY A 405 -15.05 -10.74 -6.13
C GLY A 405 -14.36 -11.68 -5.16
N ARG A 406 -13.28 -12.33 -5.64
CA ARG A 406 -12.39 -13.10 -4.77
C ARG A 406 -11.15 -12.25 -4.48
N PRO A 407 -11.10 -11.52 -3.35
CA PRO A 407 -9.96 -10.69 -3.02
C PRO A 407 -8.68 -11.53 -2.98
N ARG A 408 -7.59 -10.98 -3.50
CA ARG A 408 -6.26 -11.60 -3.42
C ARG A 408 -5.27 -10.60 -2.87
N ALA A 409 -4.49 -11.03 -1.89
CA ALA A 409 -3.40 -10.27 -1.33
C ALA A 409 -2.18 -11.14 -1.08
N HIS A 410 -1.02 -10.49 -1.07
CA HIS A 410 0.20 -11.00 -0.48
C HIS A 410 0.44 -10.23 0.81
N GLU A 411 0.45 -10.93 1.94
CA GLU A 411 0.49 -10.32 3.27
C GLU A 411 1.82 -10.63 3.98
N PRO A 412 2.73 -9.65 4.11
CA PRO A 412 4.08 -9.88 4.64
C PRO A 412 4.09 -10.15 6.15
N PHE A 413 3.05 -9.72 6.88
CA PHE A 413 3.06 -9.76 8.34
C PHE A 413 3.14 -11.17 8.93
N HIS A 414 2.56 -12.17 8.28
CA HIS A 414 2.65 -13.55 8.77
C HIS A 414 4.11 -14.03 8.83
N ALA A 415 4.86 -13.85 7.75
CA ALA A 415 6.27 -14.24 7.68
C ALA A 415 7.13 -13.42 8.65
N PHE A 416 6.82 -12.12 8.82
CA PHE A 416 7.46 -11.29 9.83
C PHE A 416 7.21 -11.83 11.25
N VAL A 417 5.96 -12.13 11.62
CA VAL A 417 5.60 -12.63 12.95
C VAL A 417 6.28 -13.97 13.24
N GLU A 418 6.29 -14.90 12.28
CA GLU A 418 6.98 -16.18 12.43
C GLU A 418 8.47 -15.98 12.75
N ARG A 419 9.15 -15.13 11.97
CA ARG A 419 10.57 -14.81 12.18
C ARG A 419 10.77 -14.13 13.53
N ARG A 420 10.02 -13.06 13.79
CA ARG A 420 10.24 -12.15 14.91
C ARG A 420 9.84 -12.75 16.25
N LEU A 421 8.70 -13.44 16.32
CA LEU A 421 8.28 -14.16 17.52
C LEU A 421 9.25 -15.31 17.83
N GLY A 422 9.77 -16.00 16.81
CA GLY A 422 10.81 -17.02 16.99
C GLY A 422 12.10 -16.44 17.56
N GLU A 423 12.53 -15.26 17.12
CA GLU A 423 13.68 -14.54 17.68
C GLU A 423 13.44 -14.12 19.14
N ALA A 424 12.28 -13.53 19.42
CA ALA A 424 11.87 -13.11 20.76
C ALA A 424 11.82 -14.29 21.72
N ALA A 425 11.25 -15.43 21.29
CA ALA A 425 11.22 -16.68 22.04
C ALA A 425 12.63 -17.17 22.39
N ARG A 426 13.53 -17.24 21.40
CA ARG A 426 14.93 -17.65 21.64
C ARG A 426 15.65 -16.68 22.59
N ALA A 427 15.40 -15.38 22.47
CA ALA A 427 15.97 -14.37 23.36
C ALA A 427 15.42 -14.51 24.78
N HIS A 428 14.12 -14.78 24.93
CA HIS A 428 13.47 -14.99 26.21
C HIS A 428 14.01 -16.23 26.93
N LEU A 429 14.17 -17.36 26.24
CA LEU A 429 14.80 -18.57 26.79
C LEU A 429 16.23 -18.29 27.25
N ARG A 430 17.05 -17.62 26.44
CA ARG A 430 18.43 -17.27 26.84
C ARG A 430 18.51 -16.45 28.12
N ARG A 431 17.48 -15.64 28.43
CA ARG A 431 17.44 -14.80 29.63
C ARG A 431 16.88 -15.53 30.85
N HIS A 432 15.79 -16.29 30.69
CA HIS A 432 15.02 -16.82 31.83
C HIS A 432 15.19 -18.33 32.07
N ARG A 433 15.61 -19.09 31.05
CA ARG A 433 15.92 -20.53 31.11
C ARG A 433 17.13 -20.87 30.23
N PRO A 434 18.35 -20.41 30.57
CA PRO A 434 19.55 -20.63 29.74
C PRO A 434 19.83 -22.10 29.43
N GLU A 435 19.46 -23.02 30.32
CA GLU A 435 19.53 -24.47 30.17
C GLU A 435 18.67 -24.99 29.00
N ALA A 436 17.55 -24.33 28.71
CA ALA A 436 16.63 -24.70 27.64
C ALA A 436 16.88 -23.91 26.33
N ARG A 437 17.95 -23.12 26.24
CA ARG A 437 18.25 -22.27 25.06
C ARG A 437 18.43 -23.02 23.74
N GLY A 438 18.74 -24.32 23.81
CA GLY A 438 18.94 -25.19 22.64
C GLY A 438 17.65 -25.88 22.16
N VAL A 439 16.53 -25.70 22.87
CA VAL A 439 15.25 -26.28 22.50
C VAL A 439 14.76 -25.67 21.19
N ARG A 440 14.27 -26.54 20.29
CA ARG A 440 13.68 -26.11 19.02
C ARG A 440 12.33 -25.46 19.27
N VAL A 441 12.14 -24.27 18.71
CA VAL A 441 10.89 -23.51 18.78
C VAL A 441 10.34 -23.31 17.38
N ALA A 442 9.06 -23.57 17.18
CA ALA A 442 8.33 -23.31 15.94
C ALA A 442 7.13 -22.40 16.22
N VAL A 443 6.89 -21.42 15.35
CA VAL A 443 5.72 -20.54 15.46
C VAL A 443 4.57 -21.16 14.66
N GLU A 444 3.40 -21.25 15.27
CA GLU A 444 2.17 -21.64 14.60
C GLU A 444 1.41 -20.40 14.14
N ALA A 445 0.75 -20.51 12.99
CA ALA A 445 -0.12 -19.45 12.49
C ALA A 445 -1.21 -19.13 13.51
N ALA A 446 -1.56 -17.84 13.63
CA ALA A 446 -2.77 -17.45 14.33
C ALA A 446 -3.98 -18.02 13.58
N SER A 447 -4.81 -18.81 14.26
CA SER A 447 -6.14 -19.20 13.74
C SER A 447 -7.15 -18.10 13.95
#